data_AF-A0A2N5JM52-F1
#
_entry.id   AF-A0A2N5JM52-F1
#
_cell.length_a   1.000
_cell.length_b   1.000
_cell.length_c   1.000
_cell.angle_alpha   90.00
_cell.angle_beta   90.00
_cell.angle_gamma   90.00
#
_symmetry.space_group_name_H-M   'P 1'
#
loop_
_entity.id
_entity.type
_entity.pdbx_description
1 polymer ?
#
loop_
_entity_poly.entity_id
_entity_poly.type
_entity_poly.pdbx_seq_one_letter_code
_entity_poly.pdbx_strand_id
1 'polypeptide(L)'
;FFIAIESENIGNIPPKVDSLIKDLKEKCFNFPVDKKHNQFTIDEIKPMVGVAHNVEDYTNPIPYRWQPKTIRESPLVLVDSSETQTLSDEQIRQSSAKHEHLLYWLSTSGSGTWESFKKVCEILGLTEPKRILRRLKLLNHLTTSDDGSKWQTLLPSLLNLGTNSETGDRTFLLYGQRSHKFLERLKTFGSLEQTPQPRGEAPWRIKLILPSQIMDEILTQEMQKYGYYLNFAQSPDILSLSDWKNGLKRIEGILPFNYNLKIFDRTNFIDCTFQNQTGFYQFWTRDSNPQPRYSFFYDQNTGSWLQGDWYGLRFLGILAIEETIKVYYDRQEETLAIPFYQRLPELYESYLVMASGILPTYKDDSLIYSRICLSMAREISDVLRLTLLTLMEQ
;
A
#
# COMPACT_ATOMS: atom_id res chain seq x y z
N PHE A 1 46.40 6.42 -7.56
CA PHE A 1 45.00 6.72 -7.93
C PHE A 1 44.76 8.18 -7.64
N PHE A 2 44.23 8.92 -8.61
CA PHE A 2 43.89 10.33 -8.46
C PHE A 2 42.37 10.46 -8.56
N ILE A 3 41.76 11.27 -7.69
CA ILE A 3 40.36 11.68 -7.81
C ILE A 3 40.37 13.16 -8.14
N ALA A 4 39.83 13.53 -9.30
CA ALA A 4 39.60 14.91 -9.66
C ALA A 4 38.22 15.34 -9.13
N ILE A 5 38.16 16.44 -8.40
CA ILE A 5 36.92 17.00 -7.85
C ILE A 5 36.79 18.42 -8.40
N GLU A 6 35.75 18.64 -9.21
CA GLU A 6 35.39 19.98 -9.65
C GLU A 6 34.75 20.74 -8.49
N SER A 7 35.28 21.92 -8.20
CA SER A 7 34.87 22.74 -7.07
C SER A 7 35.06 24.22 -7.40
N GLU A 8 34.31 25.09 -6.73
CA GLU A 8 34.39 26.54 -6.96
C GLU A 8 35.76 27.14 -6.61
N ASN A 9 36.49 26.52 -5.67
CA ASN A 9 37.78 26.97 -5.19
C ASN A 9 38.75 25.78 -5.06
N ILE A 10 40.02 25.96 -5.46
CA ILE A 10 41.07 24.95 -5.34
C ILE A 10 41.18 24.47 -3.89
N GLY A 11 41.17 23.16 -3.70
CA GLY A 11 41.28 22.52 -2.38
C GLY A 11 39.96 22.45 -1.60
N ASN A 12 38.87 23.01 -2.11
CA ASN A 12 37.56 22.91 -1.49
C ASN A 12 36.84 21.66 -2.00
N ILE A 13 36.40 20.79 -1.09
CA ILE A 13 35.61 19.61 -1.44
C ILE A 13 34.15 19.92 -1.10
N PRO A 14 33.19 19.80 -2.04
CA PRO A 14 31.78 20.01 -1.73
C PRO A 14 31.36 19.17 -0.51
N PRO A 15 30.65 19.73 0.49
CA PRO A 15 30.41 19.07 1.79
C PRO A 15 29.81 17.67 1.70
N LYS A 16 29.01 17.39 0.67
CA LYS A 16 28.43 16.05 0.43
C LYS A 16 29.43 15.06 -0.19
N VAL A 17 30.33 15.52 -1.06
CA VAL A 17 31.45 14.70 -1.57
C VAL A 17 32.38 14.38 -0.40
N ASP A 18 32.69 15.38 0.43
CA ASP A 18 33.52 15.23 1.63
C ASP A 18 32.94 14.16 2.58
N SER A 19 31.61 14.13 2.76
CA SER A 19 30.95 13.08 3.55
C SER A 19 31.01 11.67 2.95
N LEU A 20 31.04 11.56 1.61
CA LEU A 20 31.07 10.28 0.87
C LEU A 20 32.48 9.68 0.82
N ILE A 21 33.51 10.53 0.73
CA ILE A 21 34.91 10.12 0.68
C ILE A 21 35.59 10.21 2.03
N LYS A 22 34.88 10.56 3.12
CA LYS A 22 35.47 10.81 4.45
C LYS A 22 36.42 9.69 4.90
N ASP A 23 35.98 8.44 4.79
CA ASP A 23 36.77 7.28 5.21
C ASP A 23 37.96 6.98 4.27
N LEU A 24 37.88 7.42 3.00
CA LEU A 24 38.96 7.31 2.01
C LEU A 24 39.92 8.50 2.10
N LYS A 25 39.45 9.67 2.53
CA LYS A 25 40.21 10.90 2.69
C LYS A 25 41.28 10.77 3.77
N GLU A 26 40.97 10.05 4.85
CA GLU A 26 41.89 9.80 5.96
C GLU A 26 42.91 8.67 5.67
N LYS A 27 42.65 7.82 4.68
CA LYS A 27 43.47 6.64 4.37
C LYS A 27 44.28 6.77 3.08
N CYS A 28 43.72 7.41 2.05
CA CYS A 28 44.21 7.34 0.67
C CYS A 28 44.41 8.73 0.02
N PHE A 29 43.75 9.78 0.51
CA PHE A 29 43.74 11.12 -0.10
C PHE A 29 44.07 12.22 0.93
N ASN A 30 45.11 11.97 1.73
CA ASN A 30 45.45 12.77 2.90
C ASN A 30 45.95 14.19 2.57
N PHE A 31 46.35 14.44 1.33
CA PHE A 31 46.95 15.70 0.91
C PHE A 31 46.33 16.20 -0.40
N PRO A 32 45.80 17.45 -0.45
CA PRO A 32 45.44 18.07 -1.71
C PRO A 32 46.69 18.31 -2.56
N VAL A 33 46.54 18.22 -3.87
CA VAL A 33 47.64 18.59 -4.78
C VAL A 33 47.79 20.11 -4.78
N ASP A 34 48.70 20.61 -3.95
CA ASP A 34 49.05 22.02 -3.88
C ASP A 34 50.52 22.28 -4.27
N LYS A 35 50.83 23.51 -4.67
CA LYS A 35 52.19 23.91 -5.11
C LYS A 35 53.25 23.89 -4.01
N LYS A 36 52.89 23.72 -2.73
CA LYS A 36 53.78 23.84 -1.57
C LYS A 36 54.14 22.50 -0.94
N HIS A 37 53.27 21.51 -1.03
CA HIS A 37 53.37 20.23 -0.32
C HIS A 37 53.54 19.02 -1.25
N ASN A 38 53.38 19.19 -2.57
CA ASN A 38 53.56 18.11 -3.53
C ASN A 38 54.85 18.27 -4.34
N GLN A 39 55.54 17.15 -4.57
CA GLN A 39 56.73 17.06 -5.42
C GLN A 39 56.43 17.24 -6.92
N PHE A 40 55.16 17.33 -7.32
CA PHE A 40 54.74 17.44 -8.73
C PHE A 40 53.55 18.40 -8.90
N THR A 41 53.67 19.33 -9.85
CA THR A 41 52.65 20.23 -10.38
C THR A 41 51.76 19.53 -11.41
N ILE A 42 50.58 20.10 -11.74
CA ILE A 42 49.71 19.58 -12.81
C ILE A 42 50.46 19.38 -14.12
N ASP A 43 51.38 20.29 -14.46
CA ASP A 43 52.18 20.21 -15.68
C ASP A 43 53.28 19.14 -15.61
N GLU A 44 53.73 18.77 -14.40
CA GLU A 44 54.67 17.66 -14.16
C GLU A 44 53.98 16.29 -14.07
N ILE A 45 52.69 16.25 -13.72
CA ILE A 45 51.88 15.03 -13.72
C ILE A 45 51.50 14.62 -15.16
N LYS A 46 51.30 15.58 -16.07
CA LYS A 46 51.00 15.34 -17.50
C LYS A 46 51.95 14.35 -18.21
N PRO A 47 53.29 14.47 -18.12
CA PRO A 47 54.19 13.52 -18.78
C PRO A 47 54.25 12.14 -18.10
N MET A 48 53.85 12.02 -16.83
CA MET A 48 53.86 10.75 -16.08
C MET A 48 52.78 9.77 -16.53
N VAL A 49 51.78 10.24 -17.25
CA VAL A 49 50.70 9.43 -17.87
C VAL A 49 50.88 9.20 -19.38
N GLY A 50 52.07 9.54 -19.91
CA GLY A 50 52.41 9.39 -21.33
C GLY A 50 52.05 10.64 -22.15
N VAL A 51 53.02 11.09 -22.97
CA VAL A 51 53.10 12.41 -23.63
C VAL A 51 51.96 12.73 -24.62
N ALA A 52 50.96 11.86 -24.79
CA ALA A 52 49.96 11.96 -25.86
C ALA A 52 48.50 12.10 -25.40
N HIS A 53 48.21 12.22 -24.10
CA HIS A 53 46.83 12.14 -23.62
C HIS A 53 46.42 13.31 -22.73
N ASN A 54 45.21 13.83 -22.93
CA ASN A 54 44.63 14.85 -22.07
C ASN A 54 44.22 14.18 -20.74
N VAL A 55 44.45 14.84 -19.61
CA VAL A 55 44.06 14.32 -18.28
C VAL A 55 42.55 14.04 -18.22
N GLU A 56 41.77 14.80 -18.99
CA GLU A 56 40.33 14.61 -19.15
C GLU A 56 39.96 13.24 -19.78
N ASP A 57 40.85 12.64 -20.57
CA ASP A 57 40.61 11.34 -21.24
C ASP A 57 40.59 10.16 -20.25
N TYR A 58 41.15 10.35 -19.04
CA TYR A 58 41.18 9.34 -17.97
C TYR A 58 40.27 9.67 -16.79
N THR A 59 39.64 10.83 -16.81
CA THR A 59 38.55 11.14 -15.88
C THR A 59 37.24 10.77 -16.56
N ASN A 60 36.45 9.88 -15.96
CA ASN A 60 35.05 9.74 -16.34
C ASN A 60 34.27 10.78 -15.53
N PRO A 61 33.95 11.97 -16.06
CA PRO A 61 33.13 12.93 -15.34
C PRO A 61 31.75 12.29 -15.13
N ILE A 62 31.40 12.03 -13.88
CA ILE A 62 30.04 11.64 -13.52
C ILE A 62 29.30 12.94 -13.23
N PRO A 63 28.47 13.45 -14.16
CA PRO A 63 27.73 14.69 -13.92
C PRO A 63 26.77 14.47 -12.76
N TYR A 64 27.09 15.08 -11.62
CA TYR A 64 26.20 15.12 -10.47
C TYR A 64 25.11 16.15 -10.73
N ARG A 65 24.05 15.74 -11.43
CA ARG A 65 22.83 16.55 -11.50
C ARG A 65 22.11 16.44 -10.16
N TRP A 66 22.00 17.58 -9.48
CA TRP A 66 21.13 17.71 -8.31
C TRP A 66 19.70 17.36 -8.74
N GLN A 67 19.28 16.14 -8.43
CA GLN A 67 17.86 15.84 -8.35
C GLN A 67 17.44 16.18 -6.92
N PRO A 68 16.47 17.09 -6.71
CA PRO A 68 15.89 17.24 -5.38
C PRO A 68 15.47 15.84 -4.92
N LYS A 69 15.93 15.42 -3.74
CA LYS A 69 15.48 14.18 -3.13
C LYS A 69 13.97 14.27 -3.06
N THR A 70 13.28 13.62 -3.99
CA THR A 70 11.83 13.51 -3.93
C THR A 70 11.57 12.78 -2.63
N ILE A 71 10.95 13.47 -1.67
CA ILE A 71 10.49 12.83 -0.43
C ILE A 71 9.49 11.79 -0.92
N ARG A 72 9.91 10.53 -0.96
CA ARG A 72 9.03 9.42 -1.35
C ARG A 72 8.00 9.30 -0.24
N GLU A 73 6.84 9.90 -0.46
CA GLU A 73 5.65 9.63 0.36
C GLU A 73 5.34 8.14 0.23
N SER A 74 5.45 7.38 1.33
CA SER A 74 4.99 5.99 1.31
C SER A 74 3.45 5.98 1.30
N PRO A 75 2.81 5.31 0.34
CA PRO A 75 1.35 5.17 0.31
C PRO A 75 0.85 4.23 1.41
N LEU A 76 1.76 3.53 2.10
CA LEU A 76 1.44 2.63 3.20
C LEU A 76 1.09 3.39 4.48
N VAL A 77 1.59 4.62 4.65
CA VAL A 77 1.30 5.46 5.83
C VAL A 77 0.00 6.22 5.62
N LEU A 78 -1.01 5.88 6.43
CA LEU A 78 -2.32 6.52 6.47
C LEU A 78 -2.48 7.28 7.77
N VAL A 79 -3.03 8.49 7.70
CA VAL A 79 -3.56 9.19 8.87
C VAL A 79 -5.03 8.83 8.99
N ASP A 80 -5.46 8.62 10.22
CA ASP A 80 -6.83 8.30 10.57
C ASP A 80 -7.74 9.53 10.38
N SER A 81 -8.96 9.35 9.85
CA SER A 81 -10.00 10.39 9.86
C SER A 81 -11.30 9.75 10.28
N SER A 82 -11.91 10.41 11.25
CA SER A 82 -13.21 10.10 11.82
C SER A 82 -14.34 10.86 11.12
N GLU A 83 -14.09 11.54 9.98
CA GLU A 83 -15.12 12.37 9.37
C GLU A 83 -16.30 11.52 8.89
N THR A 84 -17.37 11.62 9.67
CA THR A 84 -18.70 11.05 9.48
C THR A 84 -19.58 12.15 8.90
N GLN A 85 -19.29 12.58 7.68
CA GLN A 85 -20.16 13.53 7.00
C GLN A 85 -21.34 12.77 6.41
N THR A 86 -22.55 13.08 6.85
CA THR A 86 -23.79 12.59 6.24
C THR A 86 -23.93 13.23 4.88
N LEU A 87 -23.74 12.45 3.83
CA LEU A 87 -23.89 12.88 2.44
C LEU A 87 -25.30 12.54 1.95
N SER A 88 -25.86 13.38 1.06
CA SER A 88 -27.09 13.03 0.36
C SER A 88 -26.84 11.93 -0.68
N ASP A 89 -27.88 11.18 -1.03
CA ASP A 89 -27.81 10.14 -2.07
C ASP A 89 -27.25 10.66 -3.40
N GLU A 90 -27.56 11.92 -3.74
CA GLU A 90 -27.07 12.55 -4.95
C GLU A 90 -25.56 12.83 -4.89
N GLN A 91 -25.07 13.32 -3.74
CA GLN A 91 -23.63 13.50 -3.51
C GLN A 91 -22.88 12.16 -3.56
N ILE A 92 -23.47 11.11 -2.97
CA ILE A 92 -22.94 9.74 -3.01
C ILE A 92 -22.82 9.26 -4.46
N ARG A 93 -23.88 9.39 -5.26
CA ARG A 93 -23.89 8.99 -6.68
C ARG A 93 -22.84 9.75 -7.49
N GLN A 94 -22.75 11.08 -7.34
CA GLN A 94 -21.77 11.90 -8.04
C GLN A 94 -20.34 11.54 -7.66
N SER A 95 -20.08 11.30 -6.38
CA SER A 95 -18.76 10.87 -5.91
C SER A 95 -18.41 9.48 -6.42
N SER A 96 -19.32 8.51 -6.36
CA SER A 96 -19.09 7.17 -6.91
C SER A 96 -18.85 7.19 -8.42
N ALA A 97 -19.49 8.08 -9.18
CA ALA A 97 -19.23 8.24 -10.61
C ALA A 97 -17.79 8.68 -10.92
N LYS A 98 -17.22 9.60 -10.11
CA LYS A 98 -15.80 9.99 -10.25
C LYS A 98 -14.86 8.82 -9.98
N HIS A 99 -15.15 8.01 -8.97
CA HIS A 99 -14.38 6.81 -8.66
C HIS A 99 -14.53 5.74 -9.75
N GLU A 100 -15.71 5.63 -10.38
CA GLU A 100 -15.92 4.75 -11.53
C GLU A 100 -15.04 5.15 -12.72
N HIS A 101 -14.97 6.45 -13.03
CA HIS A 101 -14.06 6.97 -14.05
C HIS A 101 -12.59 6.71 -13.73
N LEU A 102 -12.19 6.84 -12.46
CA LEU A 102 -10.87 6.44 -12.02
C LEU A 102 -10.61 4.96 -12.32
N LEU A 103 -11.54 4.07 -11.97
CA LEU A 103 -11.40 2.63 -12.22
C LEU A 103 -11.34 2.30 -13.71
N TYR A 104 -12.09 2.99 -14.58
CA TYR A 104 -12.00 2.83 -16.03
C TYR A 104 -10.62 3.22 -16.56
N TRP A 105 -10.07 4.33 -16.07
CA TRP A 105 -8.72 4.75 -16.43
C TRP A 105 -7.68 3.74 -15.99
N LEU A 106 -7.73 3.30 -14.72
CA LEU A 106 -6.84 2.28 -14.17
C LEU A 106 -6.93 0.96 -14.93
N SER A 107 -8.14 0.57 -15.34
CA SER A 107 -8.38 -0.65 -16.11
C SER A 107 -7.78 -0.57 -17.52
N THR A 108 -7.82 0.61 -18.13
CA THR A 108 -7.20 0.85 -19.44
C THR A 108 -5.68 0.88 -19.35
N SER A 109 -5.13 1.48 -18.29
CA SER A 109 -3.68 1.56 -18.07
C SER A 109 -3.07 0.24 -17.61
N GLY A 110 -3.81 -0.62 -16.91
CA GLY A 110 -3.37 -1.93 -16.43
C GLY A 110 -2.40 -1.88 -15.25
N SER A 111 -1.43 -0.97 -15.26
CA SER A 111 -0.48 -0.74 -14.17
C SER A 111 0.11 0.67 -14.23
N GLY A 112 0.78 1.09 -13.16
CA GLY A 112 1.45 2.39 -13.11
C GLY A 112 2.21 2.63 -11.81
N THR A 113 2.69 3.85 -11.64
CA THR A 113 3.39 4.28 -10.42
C THR A 113 2.44 5.00 -9.46
N TRP A 114 2.84 5.12 -8.20
CA TRP A 114 2.13 5.94 -7.22
C TRP A 114 1.88 7.38 -7.71
N GLU A 115 2.85 7.99 -8.38
CA GLU A 115 2.75 9.35 -8.91
C GLU A 115 1.70 9.44 -10.03
N SER A 116 1.62 8.44 -10.92
CA SER A 116 0.59 8.42 -11.95
C SER A 116 -0.81 8.29 -11.35
N PHE A 117 -0.97 7.46 -10.31
CA PHE A 117 -2.21 7.33 -9.56
C PHE A 117 -2.64 8.66 -8.91
N LYS A 118 -1.72 9.33 -8.20
CA LYS A 118 -1.95 10.62 -7.53
C LYS A 118 -2.38 11.69 -8.54
N LYS A 119 -1.68 11.78 -9.67
CA LYS A 119 -1.99 12.74 -10.74
C LYS A 119 -3.39 12.54 -11.32
N VAL A 120 -3.83 11.29 -11.52
CA VAL A 120 -5.18 11.02 -12.04
C VAL A 120 -6.25 11.33 -11.00
N CYS A 121 -6.01 11.05 -9.72
CA CYS A 121 -6.91 11.48 -8.65
C CYS A 121 -7.09 13.01 -8.66
N GLU A 122 -5.99 13.76 -8.79
CA GLU A 122 -6.02 15.22 -8.90
C GLU A 122 -6.84 15.71 -10.10
N ILE A 123 -6.63 15.13 -11.28
CA ILE A 123 -7.39 15.45 -12.51
C ILE A 123 -8.90 15.21 -12.32
N LEU A 124 -9.27 14.14 -11.61
CA LEU A 124 -10.66 13.79 -11.35
C LEU A 124 -11.25 14.55 -10.14
N GLY A 125 -10.48 15.42 -9.49
CA GLY A 125 -10.90 16.16 -8.30
C GLY A 125 -11.19 15.24 -7.11
N LEU A 126 -10.43 14.14 -6.99
CA LEU A 126 -10.50 13.16 -5.90
C LEU A 126 -9.43 13.48 -4.86
N THR A 127 -9.86 13.73 -3.62
CA THR A 127 -8.98 14.01 -2.48
C THR A 127 -8.48 12.70 -1.84
N GLU A 128 -7.40 12.79 -1.07
CA GLU A 128 -6.87 11.65 -0.29
C GLU A 128 -6.53 10.38 -1.11
N PRO A 129 -5.64 10.47 -2.13
CA PRO A 129 -5.34 9.36 -3.04
C PRO A 129 -4.88 8.08 -2.32
N LYS A 130 -4.22 8.18 -1.15
CA LYS A 130 -3.78 7.00 -0.39
C LYS A 130 -4.96 6.17 0.12
N ARG A 131 -6.03 6.84 0.55
CA ARG A 131 -7.25 6.18 1.02
C ARG A 131 -8.03 5.59 -0.14
N ILE A 132 -8.08 6.30 -1.27
CA ILE A 132 -8.70 5.77 -2.48
C ILE A 132 -7.97 4.51 -2.94
N LEU A 133 -6.63 4.53 -2.98
CA LEU A 133 -5.82 3.36 -3.30
C LEU A 133 -6.13 2.19 -2.37
N ARG A 134 -6.16 2.43 -1.05
CA ARG A 134 -6.55 1.39 -0.08
C ARG A 134 -7.95 0.85 -0.35
N ARG A 135 -8.96 1.69 -0.56
CA ARG A 135 -10.34 1.26 -0.84
C ARG A 135 -10.42 0.38 -2.09
N LEU A 136 -9.68 0.73 -3.14
CA LEU A 136 -9.59 -0.08 -4.35
C LEU A 136 -8.88 -1.43 -4.12
N LYS A 137 -7.89 -1.49 -3.21
CA LYS A 137 -7.27 -2.76 -2.77
C LYS A 137 -8.26 -3.61 -1.97
N LEU A 138 -8.98 -3.02 -1.02
CA LEU A 138 -10.00 -3.71 -0.21
C LEU A 138 -11.12 -4.28 -1.07
N LEU A 139 -11.54 -3.54 -2.10
CA LEU A 139 -12.52 -3.99 -3.10
C LEU A 139 -11.89 -4.87 -4.20
N ASN A 140 -10.64 -5.31 -4.04
CA ASN A 140 -9.97 -6.23 -4.97
C ASN A 140 -9.99 -5.75 -6.44
N HIS A 141 -9.90 -4.45 -6.69
CA HIS A 141 -9.77 -3.87 -8.03
C HIS A 141 -8.31 -3.78 -8.49
N LEU A 142 -7.40 -3.62 -7.54
CA LEU A 142 -5.97 -3.49 -7.81
C LEU A 142 -5.13 -4.01 -6.64
N THR A 143 -3.85 -4.24 -6.92
CA THR A 143 -2.81 -4.51 -5.93
C THR A 143 -1.70 -3.49 -6.05
N THR A 144 -0.80 -3.48 -5.08
CA THR A 144 0.41 -2.63 -5.07
C THR A 144 1.64 -3.47 -4.85
N SER A 145 2.81 -2.99 -5.29
CA SER A 145 4.09 -3.57 -4.87
C SER A 145 4.28 -3.49 -3.36
N ASP A 146 5.21 -4.28 -2.80
CA ASP A 146 5.50 -4.32 -1.36
C ASP A 146 5.87 -2.95 -0.77
N ASP A 147 6.53 -2.11 -1.57
CA ASP A 147 6.90 -0.73 -1.19
C ASP A 147 5.81 0.30 -1.55
N GLY A 148 4.73 -0.14 -2.17
CA GLY A 148 3.61 0.68 -2.65
C GLY A 148 3.93 1.57 -3.86
N SER A 149 5.16 1.52 -4.39
CA SER A 149 5.60 2.43 -5.47
C SER A 149 4.89 2.18 -6.79
N LYS A 150 4.36 0.98 -7.01
CA LYS A 150 3.63 0.58 -8.20
C LYS A 150 2.27 0.00 -7.84
N TRP A 151 1.32 0.16 -8.75
CA TRP A 151 0.01 -0.45 -8.70
C TRP A 151 -0.26 -1.25 -9.98
N GLN A 152 -1.09 -2.26 -9.87
CA GLN A 152 -1.55 -3.07 -10.99
C GLN A 152 -3.02 -3.42 -10.78
N THR A 153 -3.85 -3.26 -11.81
CA THR A 153 -5.25 -3.67 -11.74
C THR A 153 -5.38 -5.18 -11.90
N LEU A 154 -6.31 -5.76 -11.15
CA LEU A 154 -6.59 -7.20 -11.15
C LEU A 154 -7.51 -7.58 -12.31
N LEU A 155 -7.39 -8.80 -12.82
CA LEU A 155 -8.28 -9.26 -13.89
C LEU A 155 -9.76 -9.23 -13.43
N PRO A 156 -10.70 -8.97 -14.35
CA PRO A 156 -12.13 -9.04 -14.04
C PRO A 156 -12.47 -10.40 -13.44
N SER A 157 -13.02 -10.40 -12.23
CA SER A 157 -13.30 -11.63 -11.48
C SER A 157 -14.72 -11.64 -10.94
N LEU A 158 -15.42 -12.77 -11.06
CA LEU A 158 -16.76 -13.02 -10.54
C LEU A 158 -16.68 -13.94 -9.33
N LEU A 159 -17.04 -13.43 -8.15
CA LEU A 159 -17.18 -14.23 -6.94
C LEU A 159 -18.63 -14.69 -6.79
N ASN A 160 -18.84 -15.99 -6.65
CA ASN A 160 -20.18 -16.54 -6.47
C ASN A 160 -20.71 -16.23 -5.05
N LEU A 161 -21.87 -15.57 -4.97
CA LEU A 161 -22.59 -15.31 -3.72
C LEU A 161 -23.63 -16.38 -3.39
N GLY A 162 -24.03 -17.19 -4.37
CA GLY A 162 -25.03 -18.22 -4.21
C GLY A 162 -25.93 -18.39 -5.43
N THR A 163 -26.82 -19.37 -5.32
CA THR A 163 -27.77 -19.75 -6.35
C THR A 163 -29.19 -19.61 -5.82
N ASN A 164 -30.06 -18.98 -6.59
CA ASN A 164 -31.48 -18.90 -6.28
C ASN A 164 -32.09 -20.31 -6.36
N SER A 165 -32.74 -20.76 -5.28
CA SER A 165 -33.29 -22.12 -5.18
C SER A 165 -34.48 -22.37 -6.12
N GLU A 166 -35.21 -21.32 -6.51
CA GLU A 166 -36.40 -21.44 -7.36
C GLU A 166 -36.04 -21.37 -8.85
N THR A 167 -35.21 -20.39 -9.24
CA THR A 167 -34.87 -20.17 -10.66
C THR A 167 -33.59 -20.88 -11.10
N GLY A 168 -32.73 -21.28 -10.14
CA GLY A 168 -31.39 -21.77 -10.40
C GLY A 168 -30.41 -20.68 -10.81
N ASP A 169 -30.82 -19.39 -10.81
CA ASP A 169 -29.97 -18.29 -11.25
C ASP A 169 -28.84 -18.05 -10.26
N ARG A 170 -27.67 -17.70 -10.79
CA ARG A 170 -26.44 -17.58 -10.01
C ARG A 170 -26.08 -16.12 -9.85
N THR A 171 -25.79 -15.70 -8.62
CA THR A 171 -25.46 -14.31 -8.31
C THR A 171 -23.96 -14.18 -8.07
N PHE A 172 -23.33 -13.26 -8.78
CA PHE A 172 -21.90 -12.99 -8.68
C PHE A 172 -21.62 -11.54 -8.30
N LEU A 173 -20.53 -11.29 -7.57
CA LEU A 173 -19.93 -9.97 -7.44
C LEU A 173 -18.77 -9.79 -8.40
N LEU A 174 -18.74 -8.65 -9.08
CA LEU A 174 -17.67 -8.30 -10.03
C LEU A 174 -16.58 -7.45 -9.35
N TYR A 175 -15.34 -7.94 -9.41
CA TYR A 175 -14.12 -7.25 -8.99
C TYR A 175 -13.14 -7.06 -10.14
N GLY A 176 -12.00 -6.42 -9.85
CA GLY A 176 -10.93 -6.21 -10.80
C GLY A 176 -11.23 -5.10 -11.81
N GLN A 177 -10.58 -5.21 -12.96
CA GLN A 177 -10.71 -4.33 -14.10
C GLN A 177 -12.13 -4.32 -14.63
N ARG A 178 -12.58 -3.15 -15.07
CA ARG A 178 -13.80 -3.00 -15.86
C ARG A 178 -13.79 -1.72 -16.67
N SER A 179 -14.59 -1.72 -17.72
CA SER A 179 -14.84 -0.54 -18.56
C SER A 179 -16.32 -0.49 -18.91
N HIS A 180 -16.80 0.67 -19.37
CA HIS A 180 -18.18 0.79 -19.83
C HIS A 180 -18.53 -0.26 -20.89
N LYS A 181 -17.66 -0.47 -21.91
CA LYS A 181 -17.88 -1.49 -22.95
C LYS A 181 -17.91 -2.92 -22.41
N PHE A 182 -17.04 -3.22 -21.43
CA PHE A 182 -17.04 -4.52 -20.76
C PHE A 182 -18.37 -4.76 -20.03
N LEU A 183 -18.89 -3.77 -19.30
CA LEU A 183 -20.14 -3.89 -18.55
C LEU A 183 -21.36 -4.01 -19.48
N GLU A 184 -21.42 -3.21 -20.56
CA GLU A 184 -22.49 -3.34 -21.57
C GLU A 184 -22.49 -4.73 -22.21
N ARG A 185 -21.30 -5.31 -22.45
CA ARG A 185 -21.20 -6.67 -22.97
C ARG A 185 -21.63 -7.70 -21.92
N LEU A 186 -21.20 -7.55 -20.67
CA LEU A 186 -21.57 -8.47 -19.59
C LEU A 186 -23.10 -8.50 -19.38
N LYS A 187 -23.76 -7.35 -19.53
CA LYS A 187 -25.22 -7.19 -19.44
C LYS A 187 -25.99 -7.98 -20.52
N THR A 188 -25.35 -8.39 -21.61
CA THR A 188 -26.05 -9.22 -22.63
C THR A 188 -26.25 -10.67 -22.16
N PHE A 189 -25.55 -11.10 -21.10
CA PHE A 189 -25.66 -12.45 -20.55
C PHE A 189 -26.56 -12.51 -19.31
N GLY A 190 -26.81 -11.39 -18.63
CA GLY A 190 -27.59 -11.40 -17.40
C GLY A 190 -27.92 -10.00 -16.92
N SER A 191 -28.58 -9.92 -15.76
CA SER A 191 -28.92 -8.62 -15.15
C SER A 191 -27.74 -8.08 -14.36
N LEU A 192 -27.42 -6.80 -14.55
CA LEU A 192 -26.43 -6.09 -13.74
C LEU A 192 -27.13 -5.17 -12.75
N GLU A 193 -26.96 -5.44 -11.46
CA GLU A 193 -27.36 -4.52 -10.40
C GLU A 193 -26.16 -3.68 -9.98
N GLN A 194 -26.32 -2.36 -9.97
CA GLN A 194 -25.28 -1.44 -9.53
C GLN A 194 -25.75 -0.72 -8.28
N THR A 195 -24.94 -0.74 -7.22
CA THR A 195 -25.21 -0.05 -5.97
C THR A 195 -24.02 0.84 -5.62
N PRO A 196 -24.21 2.13 -5.28
CA PRO A 196 -23.11 2.96 -4.82
C PRO A 196 -22.54 2.43 -3.51
N GLN A 197 -21.28 2.77 -3.23
CA GLN A 197 -20.69 2.53 -1.92
C GLN A 197 -21.33 3.47 -0.89
N PRO A 198 -21.40 3.09 0.40
CA PRO A 198 -22.22 3.80 1.39
C PRO A 198 -21.95 5.31 1.52
N ARG A 199 -20.74 5.77 1.20
CA ARG A 199 -20.35 7.19 1.25
C ARG A 199 -19.84 7.72 -0.08
N GLY A 200 -20.11 7.01 -1.19
CA GLY A 200 -19.64 7.39 -2.52
C GLY A 200 -18.12 7.39 -2.70
N GLU A 201 -17.39 6.70 -1.83
CA GLU A 201 -15.94 6.81 -1.64
C GLU A 201 -15.10 5.83 -2.48
N ALA A 202 -15.79 5.13 -3.39
CA ALA A 202 -15.24 4.12 -4.28
C ALA A 202 -16.19 3.81 -5.45
N PRO A 203 -15.73 3.04 -6.46
CA PRO A 203 -16.53 2.61 -7.59
C PRO A 203 -17.77 1.82 -7.16
N TRP A 204 -18.76 1.73 -8.04
CA TRP A 204 -20.03 1.08 -7.73
C TRP A 204 -19.81 -0.41 -7.45
N ARG A 205 -20.55 -0.96 -6.48
CA ARG A 205 -20.67 -2.41 -6.35
C ARG A 205 -21.50 -2.92 -7.51
N ILE A 206 -21.01 -3.93 -8.22
CA ILE A 206 -21.71 -4.54 -9.35
C ILE A 206 -21.98 -6.00 -9.03
N LYS A 207 -23.27 -6.36 -9.05
CA LYS A 207 -23.72 -7.74 -9.05
C LYS A 207 -24.13 -8.16 -10.45
N LEU A 208 -23.76 -9.36 -10.84
CA LEU A 208 -24.27 -10.04 -12.03
C LEU A 208 -25.20 -11.16 -11.59
N ILE A 209 -26.45 -11.12 -12.04
CA ILE A 209 -27.39 -12.22 -11.92
C ILE A 209 -27.38 -12.94 -13.27
N LEU A 210 -26.81 -14.15 -13.28
CA LEU A 210 -26.64 -14.96 -14.46
C LEU A 210 -27.72 -16.05 -14.51
N PRO A 211 -28.50 -16.13 -15.61
CA PRO A 211 -29.49 -17.18 -15.79
C PRO A 211 -28.87 -18.58 -15.66
N SER A 212 -29.62 -19.52 -15.07
CA SER A 212 -29.19 -20.92 -14.89
C SER A 212 -28.73 -21.62 -16.18
N GLN A 213 -29.21 -21.18 -17.34
CA GLN A 213 -28.87 -21.79 -18.64
C GLN A 213 -27.47 -21.41 -19.14
N ILE A 214 -26.88 -20.32 -18.64
CA ILE A 214 -25.57 -19.84 -19.10
C ILE A 214 -24.52 -20.39 -18.14
N MET A 215 -23.73 -21.35 -18.62
CA MET A 215 -22.60 -21.92 -17.90
C MET A 215 -21.39 -20.96 -17.85
N ASP A 216 -20.53 -21.14 -16.86
CA ASP A 216 -19.35 -20.29 -16.63
C ASP A 216 -18.37 -20.35 -17.80
N GLU A 217 -18.19 -21.53 -18.39
CA GLU A 217 -17.34 -21.74 -19.55
C GLU A 217 -17.87 -20.99 -20.78
N ILE A 218 -19.20 -20.99 -20.97
CA ILE A 218 -19.85 -20.30 -22.08
C ILE A 218 -19.65 -18.80 -21.92
N LEU A 219 -19.89 -18.25 -20.72
CA LEU A 219 -19.67 -16.83 -20.47
C LEU A 219 -18.22 -16.43 -20.72
N THR A 220 -17.25 -17.20 -20.21
CA THR A 220 -15.82 -16.92 -20.42
C THR A 220 -15.45 -16.96 -21.91
N GLN A 221 -15.87 -18.00 -22.64
CA GLN A 221 -15.58 -18.12 -24.07
C GLN A 221 -16.18 -16.97 -24.88
N GLU A 222 -17.42 -16.59 -24.59
CA GLU A 222 -18.07 -15.49 -25.29
C GLU A 222 -17.43 -14.14 -24.96
N MET A 223 -16.98 -13.90 -23.73
CA MET A 223 -16.25 -12.68 -23.34
C MET A 223 -14.86 -12.61 -23.99
N GLN A 224 -14.17 -13.74 -24.11
CA GLN A 224 -12.85 -13.84 -24.75
C GLN A 224 -12.87 -13.45 -26.23
N LYS A 225 -13.97 -13.70 -26.95
CA LYS A 225 -14.14 -13.23 -28.35
C LYS A 225 -14.00 -11.72 -28.49
N TYR A 226 -14.20 -10.96 -27.41
CA TYR A 226 -14.08 -9.50 -27.35
C TYR A 226 -12.77 -9.05 -26.68
N GLY A 227 -11.85 -9.98 -26.42
CA GLY A 227 -10.56 -9.71 -25.77
C GLY A 227 -10.66 -9.55 -24.24
N TYR A 228 -11.76 -9.97 -23.62
CA TYR A 228 -11.93 -9.93 -22.18
C TYR A 228 -11.63 -11.28 -21.54
N TYR A 229 -10.79 -11.26 -20.50
CA TYR A 229 -10.55 -12.42 -19.65
C TYR A 229 -11.39 -12.27 -18.38
N LEU A 230 -12.18 -13.30 -18.07
CA LEU A 230 -13.04 -13.35 -16.91
C LEU A 230 -12.59 -14.52 -16.04
N ASN A 231 -12.37 -14.27 -14.75
CA ASN A 231 -12.06 -15.32 -13.79
C ASN A 231 -13.28 -15.59 -12.91
N PHE A 232 -13.59 -16.86 -12.66
CA PHE A 232 -14.57 -17.23 -11.65
C PHE A 232 -13.82 -17.51 -10.35
N ALA A 233 -13.89 -16.55 -9.43
CA ALA A 233 -13.21 -16.63 -8.16
C ALA A 233 -14.07 -17.41 -7.15
N GLN A 234 -13.39 -18.22 -6.34
CA GLN A 234 -13.94 -18.72 -5.09
C GLN A 234 -13.67 -17.71 -3.98
N SER A 235 -14.40 -17.84 -2.87
CA SER A 235 -14.07 -17.10 -1.66
C SER A 235 -12.61 -17.38 -1.29
N PRO A 236 -11.77 -16.35 -1.10
CA PRO A 236 -10.36 -16.58 -0.81
C PRO A 236 -10.20 -17.26 0.55
N ASP A 237 -9.31 -18.24 0.65
CA ASP A 237 -8.95 -18.82 1.94
C ASP A 237 -8.27 -17.76 2.82
N ILE A 238 -8.67 -17.70 4.08
CA ILE A 238 -8.08 -16.79 5.05
C ILE A 238 -6.73 -17.33 5.54
N LEU A 239 -5.67 -16.53 5.46
CA LEU A 239 -4.36 -16.92 5.99
C LEU A 239 -4.36 -16.93 7.51
N SER A 240 -3.65 -17.87 8.13
CA SER A 240 -3.42 -17.81 9.58
C SER A 240 -2.63 -16.55 9.97
N LEU A 241 -2.80 -16.05 11.19
CA LEU A 241 -2.02 -14.92 11.70
C LEU A 241 -0.50 -15.15 11.56
N SER A 242 -0.04 -16.38 11.82
CA SER A 242 1.36 -16.77 11.66
C SER A 242 1.82 -16.76 10.21
N ASP A 243 1.02 -17.30 9.29
CA ASP A 243 1.40 -17.37 7.87
C ASP A 243 1.44 -15.99 7.25
N TRP A 244 0.45 -15.15 7.56
CA TRP A 244 0.46 -13.75 7.14
C TRP A 244 1.68 -13.01 7.69
N LYS A 245 1.98 -13.12 8.99
CA LYS A 245 3.15 -12.47 9.59
C LYS A 245 4.46 -12.96 8.95
N ASN A 246 4.57 -14.26 8.66
CA ASN A 246 5.74 -14.84 8.00
C ASN A 246 5.87 -14.42 6.53
N GLY A 247 4.76 -14.08 5.88
CA GLY A 247 4.72 -13.53 4.53
C GLY A 247 5.13 -12.05 4.44
N LEU A 248 5.27 -11.34 5.57
CA LEU A 248 5.72 -9.94 5.55
C LEU A 248 7.18 -9.83 5.11
N LYS A 249 7.46 -8.77 4.35
CA LYS A 249 8.80 -8.53 3.82
C LYS A 249 9.78 -8.21 4.95
N ARG A 250 10.89 -8.93 4.99
CA ARG A 250 12.01 -8.68 5.91
C ARG A 250 12.90 -7.56 5.38
N ILE A 251 13.27 -6.65 6.26
CA ILE A 251 14.16 -5.53 5.94
C ILE A 251 15.49 -5.72 6.64
N GLU A 252 16.55 -5.74 5.83
CA GLU A 252 17.93 -5.87 6.27
C GLU A 252 18.67 -4.53 6.21
N GLY A 253 19.79 -4.42 6.91
CA GLY A 253 20.69 -3.26 6.83
C GLY A 253 20.18 -1.98 7.49
N ILE A 254 19.07 -2.03 8.22
CA ILE A 254 18.62 -0.89 9.03
C ILE A 254 19.46 -0.80 10.29
N LEU A 255 20.04 0.37 10.50
CA LEU A 255 20.83 0.73 11.67
C LEU A 255 20.02 1.71 12.54
N PRO A 256 19.33 1.24 13.60
CA PRO A 256 18.37 2.06 14.33
C PRO A 256 19.00 3.31 14.97
N PHE A 257 20.28 3.28 15.32
CA PHE A 257 21.02 4.41 15.90
C PHE A 257 21.15 5.63 14.97
N ASN A 258 20.92 5.48 13.67
CA ASN A 258 20.91 6.57 12.70
C ASN A 258 19.61 7.39 12.70
N TYR A 259 18.63 7.00 13.52
CA TYR A 259 17.29 7.58 13.54
C TYR A 259 16.86 7.98 14.95
N ASN A 260 15.93 8.93 15.03
CA ASN A 260 15.15 9.13 16.24
C ASN A 260 13.99 8.13 16.17
N LEU A 261 13.88 7.27 17.18
CA LEU A 261 12.93 6.18 17.17
C LEU A 261 11.76 6.48 18.08
N LYS A 262 10.58 6.13 17.60
CA LYS A 262 9.38 6.07 18.43
C LYS A 262 8.79 4.69 18.40
N ILE A 263 8.31 4.20 19.54
CA ILE A 263 7.59 2.94 19.67
C ILE A 263 6.11 3.21 19.91
N PHE A 264 5.26 2.38 19.34
CA PHE A 264 3.82 2.42 19.54
C PHE A 264 3.45 1.90 20.95
N ASP A 265 2.70 2.70 21.72
CA ASP A 265 2.33 2.41 23.11
C ASP A 265 0.85 2.04 23.31
N ARG A 266 0.19 1.58 22.23
CA ARG A 266 -1.26 1.35 22.05
C ARG A 266 -2.04 2.53 21.47
N THR A 267 -1.67 3.75 21.81
CA THR A 267 -2.41 4.94 21.35
C THR A 267 -1.52 5.86 20.51
N ASN A 268 -0.30 6.09 20.98
CA ASN A 268 0.63 7.06 20.43
C ASN A 268 1.98 6.43 20.11
N PHE A 269 2.82 7.23 19.47
CA PHE A 269 4.23 6.93 19.28
C PHE A 269 5.05 7.75 20.28
N ILE A 270 5.71 7.07 21.21
CA ILE A 270 6.55 7.67 22.25
C ILE A 270 8.02 7.50 21.90
N ASP A 271 8.84 8.51 22.19
CA ASP A 271 10.28 8.46 21.95
C ASP A 271 10.92 7.32 22.74
N CYS A 272 11.83 6.57 22.09
CA CYS A 272 12.48 5.42 22.69
C CYS A 272 13.92 5.25 22.21
N THR A 273 14.72 4.54 23.00
CA THR A 273 15.99 3.96 22.52
C THR A 273 15.74 2.52 22.14
N PHE A 274 16.31 2.06 21.02
CA PHE A 274 16.13 0.68 20.58
C PHE A 274 16.82 -0.29 21.53
N GLN A 275 16.07 -1.25 22.06
CA GLN A 275 16.53 -2.27 23.01
C GLN A 275 16.23 -3.70 22.54
N ASN A 276 16.13 -3.92 21.22
CA ASN A 276 15.74 -5.21 20.63
C ASN A 276 14.41 -5.76 21.18
N GLN A 277 13.46 -4.90 21.48
CA GLN A 277 12.14 -5.28 21.98
C GLN A 277 11.16 -5.44 20.82
N THR A 278 10.32 -6.47 20.88
CA THR A 278 9.24 -6.64 19.91
C THR A 278 8.32 -5.43 19.96
N GLY A 279 8.00 -4.84 18.80
CA GLY A 279 7.13 -3.67 18.78
C GLY A 279 7.00 -3.02 17.42
N PHE A 280 6.07 -2.08 17.33
CA PHE A 280 5.86 -1.27 16.14
C PHE A 280 6.59 0.06 16.27
N TYR A 281 7.53 0.32 15.36
CA TYR A 281 8.45 1.46 15.44
C TYR A 281 8.31 2.42 14.25
N GLN A 282 8.47 3.70 14.53
CA GLN A 282 8.68 4.75 13.54
C GLN A 282 10.12 5.25 13.56
N PHE A 283 10.68 5.45 12.37
CA PHE A 283 12.04 5.93 12.15
C PHE A 283 11.99 7.36 11.62
N TRP A 284 12.43 8.30 12.44
CA TRP A 284 12.46 9.72 12.10
C TRP A 284 13.88 10.14 11.72
N THR A 285 14.01 10.88 10.62
CA THR A 285 15.28 11.52 10.28
C THR A 285 15.60 12.60 11.30
N ARG A 286 16.90 12.85 11.53
CA ARG A 286 17.35 13.96 12.37
C ARG A 286 17.12 15.33 11.71
N ASP A 287 16.94 15.33 10.40
CA ASP A 287 16.49 16.50 9.64
C ASP A 287 15.00 16.72 9.94
N SER A 288 14.59 17.99 10.09
CA SER A 288 13.27 18.49 10.52
C SER A 288 12.07 18.12 9.62
N ASN A 289 11.99 16.88 9.17
CA ASN A 289 10.86 16.36 8.41
C ASN A 289 9.70 16.06 9.38
N PRO A 290 8.50 16.62 9.16
CA PRO A 290 7.35 16.37 10.01
C PRO A 290 6.76 14.96 9.87
N GLN A 291 7.31 14.09 9.02
CA GLN A 291 6.82 12.73 8.82
C GLN A 291 7.89 11.66 9.10
N PRO A 292 7.49 10.49 9.62
CA PRO A 292 8.39 9.36 9.77
C PRO A 292 8.88 8.92 8.39
N ARG A 293 10.18 8.62 8.30
CA ARG A 293 10.78 8.11 7.07
C ARG A 293 10.40 6.65 6.84
N TYR A 294 10.33 5.87 7.91
CA TYR A 294 9.93 4.47 7.86
C TYR A 294 9.06 4.07 9.04
N SER A 295 8.33 2.97 8.85
CA SER A 295 7.52 2.34 9.89
C SER A 295 7.64 0.83 9.72
N PHE A 296 8.11 0.16 10.76
CA PHE A 296 8.42 -1.27 10.73
C PHE A 296 8.00 -1.92 12.04
N PHE A 297 7.66 -3.20 11.97
CA PHE A 297 7.49 -4.02 13.17
C PHE A 297 8.79 -4.79 13.43
N TYR A 298 9.35 -4.69 14.63
CA TYR A 298 10.47 -5.53 15.04
C TYR A 298 9.96 -6.79 15.70
N ASP A 299 10.45 -7.94 15.27
CA ASP A 299 10.20 -9.23 15.90
C ASP A 299 11.47 -9.70 16.62
N GLN A 300 11.46 -9.64 17.96
CA GLN A 300 12.60 -10.04 18.79
C GLN A 300 12.93 -11.53 18.65
N ASN A 301 11.93 -12.39 18.43
CA ASN A 301 12.15 -13.84 18.33
C ASN A 301 12.94 -14.20 17.07
N THR A 302 12.80 -13.40 16.01
CA THR A 302 13.51 -13.61 14.74
C THR A 302 14.61 -12.58 14.47
N GLY A 303 14.79 -11.62 15.37
CA GLY A 303 15.74 -10.51 15.23
C GLY A 303 15.54 -9.65 13.97
N SER A 304 14.32 -9.62 13.42
CA SER A 304 14.05 -9.07 12.07
C SER A 304 13.11 -7.88 12.09
N TRP A 305 13.35 -6.94 11.18
CA TRP A 305 12.40 -5.86 10.85
C TRP A 305 11.44 -6.32 9.76
N LEU A 306 10.14 -6.16 10.00
CA LEU A 306 9.06 -6.50 9.08
C LEU A 306 8.44 -5.23 8.49
N GLN A 307 8.24 -5.24 7.18
CA GLN A 307 7.52 -4.21 6.43
C GLN A 307 6.14 -4.73 6.02
N GLY A 308 5.14 -3.86 6.12
CA GLY A 308 3.74 -4.16 5.77
C GLY A 308 2.90 -2.89 5.71
N ASP A 309 1.59 -3.06 5.52
CA ASP A 309 0.65 -1.94 5.59
C ASP A 309 0.57 -1.39 7.02
N TRP A 310 0.27 -0.09 7.14
CA TRP A 310 0.26 0.59 8.43
C TRP A 310 -0.66 -0.06 9.47
N TYR A 311 -1.87 -0.47 9.06
CA TYR A 311 -2.81 -1.12 9.98
C TYR A 311 -2.35 -2.52 10.35
N GLY A 312 -1.75 -3.27 9.42
CA GLY A 312 -1.13 -4.56 9.73
C GLY A 312 -0.01 -4.46 10.76
N LEU A 313 0.93 -3.54 10.57
CA LEU A 313 2.03 -3.35 11.53
C LEU A 313 1.52 -2.84 12.89
N ARG A 314 0.51 -1.97 12.88
CA ARG A 314 -0.16 -1.51 14.10
C ARG A 314 -0.88 -2.64 14.83
N PHE A 315 -1.59 -3.49 14.10
CA PHE A 315 -2.28 -4.67 14.64
C PHE A 315 -1.29 -5.62 15.32
N LEU A 316 -0.14 -5.89 14.70
CA LEU A 316 0.95 -6.65 15.33
C LEU A 316 1.47 -5.94 16.60
N GLY A 317 1.58 -4.61 16.57
CA GLY A 317 1.92 -3.80 17.74
C GLY A 317 0.93 -3.98 18.90
N ILE A 318 -0.37 -3.96 18.63
CA ILE A 318 -1.43 -4.19 19.65
C ILE A 318 -1.28 -5.58 20.27
N LEU A 319 -1.12 -6.62 19.43
CA LEU A 319 -0.93 -7.99 19.89
C LEU A 319 0.34 -8.18 20.73
N ALA A 320 1.43 -7.46 20.39
CA ALA A 320 2.69 -7.53 21.12
C ALA A 320 2.60 -6.96 22.55
N ILE A 321 1.62 -6.10 22.83
CA ILE A 321 1.38 -5.51 24.16
C ILE A 321 0.26 -6.29 24.90
N GLU A 322 -0.01 -7.51 24.44
CA GLU A 322 -0.98 -8.47 25.00
C GLU A 322 -2.41 -7.91 25.16
N GLU A 323 -2.77 -6.93 24.34
CA GLU A 323 -4.09 -6.34 24.37
C GLU A 323 -5.10 -7.28 23.67
N THR A 324 -6.21 -7.56 24.36
CA THR A 324 -7.30 -8.36 23.79
C THR A 324 -8.10 -7.51 22.81
N ILE A 325 -8.17 -7.96 21.55
CA ILE A 325 -8.95 -7.31 20.51
C ILE A 325 -10.39 -7.83 20.57
N LYS A 326 -11.36 -6.90 20.65
CA LYS A 326 -12.78 -7.22 20.77
C LYS A 326 -13.51 -6.76 19.51
N VAL A 327 -14.33 -7.64 18.97
CA VAL A 327 -15.21 -7.35 17.83
C VAL A 327 -16.64 -7.69 18.21
N TYR A 328 -17.59 -6.91 17.72
CA TYR A 328 -19.00 -7.03 18.09
C TYR A 328 -19.80 -7.46 16.88
N TYR A 329 -20.56 -8.53 17.01
CA TYR A 329 -21.40 -9.04 15.93
C TYR A 329 -22.87 -8.87 16.28
N ASP A 330 -23.58 -8.18 15.39
CA ASP A 330 -25.03 -8.09 15.40
C ASP A 330 -25.59 -9.13 14.44
N ARG A 331 -26.33 -10.09 14.97
CA ARG A 331 -26.91 -11.18 14.20
C ARG A 331 -28.13 -10.75 13.39
N GLN A 332 -28.86 -9.74 13.84
CA GLN A 332 -30.07 -9.27 13.14
C GLN A 332 -29.70 -8.44 11.92
N GLU A 333 -28.76 -7.52 12.11
CA GLU A 333 -28.31 -6.63 11.04
C GLU A 333 -27.23 -7.29 10.16
N GLU A 334 -26.74 -8.48 10.54
CA GLU A 334 -25.61 -9.17 9.91
C GLU A 334 -24.40 -8.23 9.79
N THR A 335 -24.09 -7.53 10.88
CA THR A 335 -22.99 -6.56 10.93
C THR A 335 -21.89 -7.00 11.87
N LEU A 336 -20.64 -6.77 11.46
CA LEU A 336 -19.47 -6.89 12.29
C LEU A 336 -18.93 -5.48 12.57
N ALA A 337 -18.91 -5.08 13.83
CA ALA A 337 -18.32 -3.83 14.28
C ALA A 337 -16.93 -4.08 14.85
N ILE A 338 -15.95 -3.34 14.34
CA ILE A 338 -14.55 -3.40 14.78
C ILE A 338 -14.13 -2.01 15.23
N PRO A 339 -13.67 -1.82 16.48
CA PRO A 339 -13.20 -0.53 16.94
C PRO A 339 -12.10 0.00 16.02
N PHE A 340 -12.16 1.28 15.68
CA PHE A 340 -11.24 1.91 14.74
C PHE A 340 -9.77 1.79 15.19
N TYR A 341 -9.54 1.94 16.50
CA TYR A 341 -8.24 1.75 17.10
C TYR A 341 -7.78 0.28 17.14
N GLN A 342 -8.62 -0.68 16.75
CA GLN A 342 -8.26 -2.11 16.62
C GLN A 342 -8.45 -2.62 15.19
N ARG A 343 -8.47 -1.71 14.20
CA ARG A 343 -8.66 -2.05 12.78
C ARG A 343 -7.72 -3.18 12.33
N LEU A 344 -8.29 -4.12 11.59
CA LEU A 344 -7.58 -5.31 11.12
C LEU A 344 -6.54 -4.97 10.04
N PRO A 345 -5.53 -5.85 9.84
CA PRO A 345 -4.62 -5.74 8.71
C PRO A 345 -5.39 -5.77 7.38
N GLU A 346 -4.83 -5.13 6.35
CA GLU A 346 -5.51 -4.97 5.06
C GLU A 346 -6.01 -6.30 4.47
N LEU A 347 -5.22 -7.38 4.56
CA LEU A 347 -5.59 -8.70 4.06
C LEU A 347 -6.94 -9.19 4.62
N TYR A 348 -7.11 -9.09 5.93
CA TYR A 348 -8.31 -9.57 6.64
C TYR A 348 -9.48 -8.61 6.47
N GLU A 349 -9.20 -7.31 6.37
CA GLU A 349 -10.22 -6.33 6.02
C GLU A 349 -10.73 -6.55 4.58
N SER A 350 -9.84 -6.83 3.63
CA SER A 350 -10.21 -7.19 2.25
C SER A 350 -11.09 -8.42 2.22
N TYR A 351 -10.82 -9.43 3.04
CA TYR A 351 -11.67 -10.63 3.14
C TYR A 351 -13.12 -10.27 3.52
N LEU A 352 -13.33 -9.41 4.53
CA LEU A 352 -14.66 -8.91 4.92
C LEU A 352 -15.32 -8.05 3.82
N VAL A 353 -14.55 -7.14 3.21
CA VAL A 353 -15.07 -6.23 2.17
C VAL A 353 -15.41 -7.00 0.89
N MET A 354 -14.62 -8.01 0.53
CA MET A 354 -14.90 -8.86 -0.63
C MET A 354 -16.18 -9.66 -0.42
N ALA A 355 -16.42 -10.22 0.76
CA ALA A 355 -17.65 -11.00 1.03
C ALA A 355 -18.95 -10.23 0.69
N SER A 356 -18.99 -8.94 1.01
CA SER A 356 -20.17 -8.10 0.75
C SER A 356 -20.06 -7.30 -0.56
N GLY A 357 -18.86 -6.96 -0.99
CA GLY A 357 -18.57 -5.95 -2.02
C GLY A 357 -18.81 -4.51 -1.54
N ILE A 358 -18.90 -4.30 -0.23
CA ILE A 358 -19.29 -3.03 0.42
C ILE A 358 -18.18 -2.60 1.38
N LEU A 359 -17.75 -1.34 1.29
CA LEU A 359 -16.81 -0.74 2.24
C LEU A 359 -17.46 -0.49 3.60
N PRO A 360 -16.70 -0.55 4.71
CA PRO A 360 -17.25 -0.30 6.03
C PRO A 360 -17.68 1.15 6.21
N THR A 361 -18.76 1.36 6.97
CA THR A 361 -19.15 2.68 7.45
C THR A 361 -18.53 2.97 8.82
N TYR A 362 -18.58 4.23 9.26
CA TYR A 362 -18.06 4.65 10.55
C TYR A 362 -19.25 4.96 11.46
N LYS A 363 -19.27 4.35 12.66
CA LYS A 363 -20.29 4.59 13.68
C LYS A 363 -19.67 4.37 15.06
N ASP A 364 -19.84 5.32 15.97
CA ASP A 364 -19.41 5.21 17.38
C ASP A 364 -17.96 4.66 17.55
N ASP A 365 -17.00 5.33 16.90
CA ASP A 365 -15.57 4.94 16.86
C ASP A 365 -15.29 3.52 16.35
N SER A 366 -16.22 2.94 15.60
CA SER A 366 -16.14 1.61 15.03
C SER A 366 -16.33 1.63 13.51
N LEU A 367 -15.67 0.69 12.86
CA LEU A 367 -15.90 0.32 11.47
C LEU A 367 -16.99 -0.74 11.43
N ILE A 368 -18.07 -0.47 10.71
CA ILE A 368 -19.22 -1.36 10.58
C ILE A 368 -19.17 -2.03 9.22
N TYR A 369 -18.89 -3.32 9.21
CA TYR A 369 -18.95 -4.18 8.04
C TYR A 369 -20.34 -4.78 7.94
N SER A 370 -21.03 -4.55 6.83
CA SER A 370 -22.40 -5.05 6.61
C SER A 370 -22.42 -6.32 5.77
N ARG A 371 -23.49 -7.11 5.91
CA ARG A 371 -23.71 -8.37 5.19
C ARG A 371 -22.61 -9.39 5.47
N ILE A 372 -22.17 -9.45 6.72
CA ILE A 372 -21.19 -10.42 7.19
C ILE A 372 -21.96 -11.53 7.89
N CYS A 373 -21.86 -12.75 7.41
CA CYS A 373 -22.49 -13.90 8.07
C CYS A 373 -21.72 -14.32 9.33
N LEU A 374 -22.43 -14.92 10.28
CA LEU A 374 -21.85 -15.31 11.58
C LEU A 374 -20.70 -16.32 11.45
N SER A 375 -20.75 -17.23 10.46
CA SER A 375 -19.67 -18.18 10.21
C SER A 375 -18.37 -17.47 9.83
N MET A 376 -18.45 -16.45 8.98
CA MET A 376 -17.31 -15.64 8.58
C MET A 376 -16.76 -14.81 9.74
N ALA A 377 -17.65 -14.22 10.55
CA ALA A 377 -17.25 -13.48 11.76
C ALA A 377 -16.54 -14.38 12.79
N ARG A 378 -16.94 -15.66 12.89
CA ARG A 378 -16.24 -16.65 13.72
C ARG A 378 -14.89 -17.03 13.12
N GLU A 379 -14.85 -17.36 11.84
CA GLU A 379 -13.64 -17.74 11.13
C GLU A 379 -12.53 -16.68 11.26
N ILE A 380 -12.84 -15.41 10.99
CA ILE A 380 -11.86 -14.32 11.14
C ILE A 380 -11.44 -14.12 12.60
N SER A 381 -12.35 -14.31 13.55
CA SER A 381 -12.06 -14.17 14.97
C SER A 381 -11.13 -15.29 15.45
N ASP A 382 -11.35 -16.53 15.02
CA ASP A 382 -10.52 -17.67 15.38
C ASP A 382 -9.11 -17.52 14.80
N VAL A 383 -9.01 -17.15 13.52
CA VAL A 383 -7.74 -16.98 12.80
C VAL A 383 -6.88 -15.87 13.40
N LEU A 384 -7.51 -14.76 13.79
CA LEU A 384 -6.83 -13.59 14.36
C LEU A 384 -6.78 -13.58 15.88
N ARG A 385 -7.36 -14.59 16.54
CA ARG A 385 -7.48 -14.69 18.01
C ARG A 385 -8.23 -13.50 18.63
N LEU A 386 -9.30 -13.06 17.98
CA LEU A 386 -10.17 -11.98 18.43
C LEU A 386 -11.23 -12.52 19.41
N THR A 387 -11.67 -11.68 20.34
CA THR A 387 -12.84 -11.97 21.16
C THR A 387 -14.09 -11.49 20.44
N LEU A 388 -14.86 -12.44 19.90
CA LEU A 388 -16.16 -12.19 19.26
C LEU A 388 -17.27 -12.07 20.32
N LEU A 389 -17.83 -10.87 20.46
CA LEU A 389 -18.97 -10.60 21.32
C LEU A 389 -20.24 -10.54 20.49
N THR A 390 -21.20 -11.41 20.77
CA THR A 390 -22.50 -11.37 20.10
C THR A 390 -23.44 -10.47 20.87
N LEU A 391 -23.97 -9.44 20.20
CA LEU A 391 -24.99 -8.59 20.78
C LEU A 391 -26.29 -9.40 20.77
N MET A 392 -26.68 -9.91 21.94
CA MET A 392 -28.01 -10.46 22.15
C MET A 392 -28.97 -9.31 22.47
N GLU A 393 -30.17 -9.37 21.88
CA GLU A 393 -31.27 -8.43 22.13
C GLU A 393 -31.40 -8.10 23.62
N GLN A 394 -31.42 -6.81 23.95
CA GLN A 394 -31.96 -6.32 25.23
C GLN A 394 -33.47 -6.22 25.13
#